data_AF-A0A9E4A695-F1
#
_entry.id   AF-A0A9E4A695-F1
#
_cell.length_a   1.000
_cell.length_b   1.000
_cell.length_c   1.000
_cell.angle_alpha   90.00
_cell.angle_beta   90.00
_cell.angle_gamma   90.00
#
_symmetry.space_group_name_H-M   'P 1'
#
loop_
_entity.id
_entity.type
_entity.pdbx_description
1 polymer ?
#
loop_
_entity_poly.entity_id
_entity_poly.type
_entity_poly.pdbx_seq_one_letter_code
_entity_poly.pdbx_strand_id
1 'polypeptide(L)'
;MAVTTIPRLLHHPINSSNGALVPRADGSVHVGATVEHVGFDKRNTPEAIADLLERGTAVVPALSEGRVERMWSGLRPFCEDGLPAIGGLPGWENVSVAAGHFTMGITGSPITAKIIKELIVDGHWDQS
;
A
#
# COMPACT_ATOMS: atom_id res chain seq x y z
N MET A 1 1.14 -9.64 5.21
CA MET A 1 1.85 -10.40 6.28
C MET A 1 3.34 -10.46 5.98
N ALA A 2 4.16 -10.87 6.95
CA ALA A 2 5.60 -11.09 6.76
C ALA A 2 5.93 -12.56 7.04
N VAL A 3 6.68 -13.18 6.13
CA VAL A 3 7.12 -14.58 6.19
C VAL A 3 8.64 -14.62 6.09
N THR A 4 9.32 -15.33 6.99
CA THR A 4 10.77 -15.54 6.95
C THR A 4 11.09 -16.95 6.50
N THR A 5 12.16 -17.08 5.73
CA THR A 5 12.69 -18.37 5.24
C THR A 5 14.21 -18.41 5.44
N ILE A 6 14.77 -19.60 5.64
CA ILE A 6 16.21 -19.83 5.73
C ILE A 6 16.55 -20.97 4.75
N PRO A 7 17.42 -20.73 3.74
CA PRO A 7 18.07 -19.45 3.42
C PRO A 7 17.09 -18.41 2.86
N ARG A 8 17.54 -17.16 2.73
CA ARG A 8 16.76 -16.07 2.12
C ARG A 8 16.36 -16.44 0.69
N LEU A 9 15.06 -16.40 0.39
CA LEU A 9 14.53 -16.78 -0.93
C LEU A 9 14.60 -15.68 -1.99
N LEU A 10 14.27 -14.43 -1.62
CA LEU A 10 14.04 -13.35 -2.60
C LEU A 10 14.97 -12.15 -2.38
N HIS A 11 15.51 -11.63 -3.48
CA HIS A 11 16.33 -10.41 -3.51
C HIS A 11 15.62 -9.22 -4.15
N HIS A 12 14.62 -9.46 -5.01
CA HIS A 12 13.86 -8.44 -5.71
C HIS A 12 12.35 -8.63 -5.51
N PRO A 13 11.54 -7.55 -5.56
CA PRO A 13 10.10 -7.67 -5.54
C PRO A 13 9.56 -8.46 -6.74
N ILE A 14 8.54 -9.27 -6.50
CA ILE A 14 7.75 -9.93 -7.55
C ILE A 14 6.35 -9.34 -7.48
N ASN A 15 5.84 -8.87 -8.61
CA ASN A 15 4.46 -8.44 -8.76
C ASN A 15 3.79 -9.31 -9.81
N SER A 16 2.67 -9.94 -9.46
CA SER A 16 1.93 -10.85 -10.35
C SER A 16 0.43 -10.71 -10.15
N SER A 17 -0.36 -11.43 -10.94
CA SER A 17 -1.81 -11.53 -10.75
C SER A 17 -2.20 -12.11 -9.38
N ASN A 18 -1.29 -12.86 -8.74
CA ASN A 18 -1.47 -13.41 -7.39
C ASN A 18 -1.04 -12.43 -6.29
N GLY A 19 -0.67 -11.19 -6.63
CA GLY A 19 -0.24 -10.17 -5.68
C GLY A 19 1.27 -9.94 -5.66
N ALA A 20 1.72 -9.26 -4.61
CA ALA A 20 3.08 -8.77 -4.46
C ALA A 20 3.85 -9.49 -3.34
N LEU A 21 5.06 -9.93 -3.69
CA LEU A 21 6.05 -10.47 -2.77
C LEU A 21 7.21 -9.48 -2.69
N VAL A 22 7.41 -8.86 -1.53
CA VAL A 22 8.40 -7.79 -1.37
C VAL A 22 9.45 -8.21 -0.34
N PRO A 23 10.68 -8.55 -0.74
CA PRO A 23 11.73 -8.89 0.22
C PRO A 23 12.18 -7.67 1.01
N ARG A 24 12.56 -7.91 2.28
CA ARG A 24 13.06 -6.90 3.21
C ARG A 24 14.52 -7.16 3.57
N ALA A 25 15.16 -6.14 4.12
CA ALA A 25 16.57 -6.20 4.51
C ALA A 25 16.83 -7.20 5.66
N ASP A 26 15.82 -7.45 6.51
CA ASP A 26 15.87 -8.43 7.60
C ASP A 26 15.68 -9.89 7.14
N GLY A 27 15.57 -10.12 5.83
CA GLY A 27 15.37 -11.46 5.24
C GLY A 27 13.91 -11.90 5.17
N SER A 28 12.97 -11.15 5.75
CA SER A 28 11.55 -11.44 5.60
C SER A 28 11.03 -11.07 4.20
N VAL A 29 9.96 -11.73 3.79
CA VAL A 29 9.19 -11.42 2.59
C VAL A 29 7.82 -10.92 3.02
N HIS A 30 7.47 -9.71 2.61
CA HIS A 30 6.11 -9.22 2.76
C HIS A 30 5.23 -9.84 1.67
N VAL A 31 4.20 -10.54 2.09
CA VAL A 31 3.17 -11.12 1.22
C VAL A 31 1.92 -10.27 1.35
N GLY A 32 1.51 -9.65 0.25
CA GLY A 32 0.39 -8.73 0.24
C GLY A 32 -0.27 -8.60 -1.14
N ALA A 33 -1.46 -8.02 -1.21
CA ALA A 33 -2.32 -7.61 -0.11
C ALA A 33 -3.78 -7.86 -0.49
N THR A 34 -4.65 -8.06 0.50
CA THR A 34 -6.10 -8.09 0.30
C THR A 34 -6.65 -6.68 0.10
N VAL A 35 -7.86 -6.59 -0.44
CA VAL A 35 -8.68 -5.38 -0.53
C VAL A 35 -10.08 -5.75 -0.10
N GLU A 36 -10.58 -5.07 0.93
CA GLU A 36 -11.85 -5.40 1.59
C GLU A 36 -12.59 -4.11 1.95
N HIS A 37 -13.91 -4.09 1.79
CA HIS A 37 -14.77 -2.95 2.12
C HIS A 37 -15.49 -3.18 3.46
N VAL A 38 -14.72 -3.10 4.55
CA VAL A 38 -15.18 -3.39 5.93
C VAL A 38 -15.15 -2.16 6.86
N GLY A 39 -15.12 -0.96 6.27
CA GLY A 39 -15.01 0.28 7.03
C GLY A 39 -13.64 0.44 7.71
N PHE A 40 -13.65 0.74 9.01
CA PHE A 40 -12.43 0.94 9.81
C PHE A 40 -11.99 -0.31 10.58
N ASP A 41 -12.60 -1.47 10.31
CA ASP A 41 -12.17 -2.73 10.91
C ASP A 41 -10.76 -3.10 10.44
N LYS A 42 -9.86 -3.31 11.39
CA LYS A 42 -8.46 -3.67 11.17
C LYS A 42 -8.12 -5.07 11.68
N ARG A 43 -9.11 -5.88 12.01
CA ARG A 43 -8.86 -7.28 12.39
C ARG A 43 -8.32 -8.04 11.18
N ASN A 44 -7.39 -8.96 11.44
CA ASN A 44 -6.99 -9.96 10.43
C ASN A 44 -7.99 -11.12 10.50
N THR A 45 -8.40 -11.66 9.37
CA THR A 45 -9.28 -12.83 9.30
C THR A 45 -8.49 -14.07 8.91
N PRO A 46 -8.82 -15.27 9.45
CA PRO A 46 -8.20 -16.53 9.03
C PRO A 46 -8.26 -16.74 7.51
N GLU A 47 -9.37 -16.34 6.89
CA GLU A 47 -9.61 -16.45 5.44
C GLU A 47 -8.62 -15.60 4.65
N ALA A 48 -8.44 -14.32 4.99
CA ALA A 48 -7.49 -13.44 4.32
C ALA A 48 -6.03 -13.89 4.50
N ILE A 49 -5.71 -14.48 5.66
CA ILE A 49 -4.39 -15.05 5.94
C ILE A 49 -4.14 -16.27 5.04
N ALA A 50 -5.09 -17.21 4.98
CA ALA A 50 -4.99 -18.41 4.15
C ALA A 50 -4.85 -18.05 2.67
N ASP A 51 -5.67 -17.12 2.19
CA ASP A 51 -5.66 -16.61 0.81
C ASP A 51 -4.32 -15.92 0.44
N LEU A 52 -3.73 -15.14 1.34
CA LEU A 52 -2.39 -14.57 1.13
C LEU A 52 -1.29 -15.66 1.09
N LEU A 53 -1.38 -16.71 1.92
CA LEU A 53 -0.42 -17.82 1.90
C LEU A 53 -0.53 -18.64 0.61
N GLU A 54 -1.76 -18.97 0.19
CA GLU A 54 -2.02 -19.69 -1.05
C GLU A 54 -1.44 -18.95 -2.25
N ARG A 55 -1.79 -17.67 -2.40
CA ARG A 55 -1.25 -16.84 -3.49
C ARG A 55 0.27 -16.70 -3.45
N GLY A 56 0.85 -16.53 -2.27
CA GLY A 56 2.30 -16.40 -2.12
C GLY A 56 3.02 -17.69 -2.53
N THR A 57 2.55 -18.84 -2.05
CA THR A 57 3.12 -20.15 -2.37
C THR A 57 2.88 -20.57 -3.83
N ALA A 58 1.80 -20.12 -4.46
CA ALA A 58 1.58 -20.31 -5.88
C ALA A 58 2.65 -19.61 -6.76
N VAL A 59 3.21 -18.49 -6.28
CA VAL A 59 4.28 -17.76 -6.98
C VAL A 59 5.67 -18.28 -6.57
N VAL A 60 5.88 -18.51 -5.27
CA VAL A 60 7.15 -19.01 -4.71
C VAL A 60 6.85 -20.17 -3.75
N PRO A 61 6.85 -21.42 -4.23
CA PRO A 61 6.46 -22.59 -3.43
C PRO A 61 7.24 -22.76 -2.13
N ALA A 62 8.52 -22.39 -2.10
CA ALA A 62 9.37 -22.44 -0.92
C ALA A 62 8.90 -21.53 0.24
N LEU A 63 7.98 -20.59 0.01
CA LEU A 63 7.35 -19.83 1.10
C LEU A 63 6.51 -20.73 2.03
N SER A 64 6.10 -21.93 1.58
CA SER A 64 5.36 -22.90 2.41
C SER A 64 6.19 -23.45 3.57
N GLU A 65 7.51 -23.41 3.46
CA GLU A 65 8.46 -23.80 4.51
C GLU A 65 8.81 -22.63 5.46
N GLY A 66 8.28 -21.44 5.17
CA GLY A 66 8.56 -20.22 5.92
C GLY A 66 7.75 -20.10 7.21
N ARG A 67 8.27 -19.31 8.14
CA ARG A 67 7.57 -18.93 9.38
C ARG A 67 6.87 -17.59 9.20
N VAL A 68 5.57 -17.54 9.50
CA VAL A 68 4.84 -16.26 9.59
C VAL A 68 5.34 -15.50 10.83
N GLU A 69 5.97 -14.35 10.60
CA GLU A 69 6.48 -13.48 11.67
C GLU A 69 5.41 -12.56 12.22
N ARG A 70 4.59 -12.03 11.31
CA ARG A 70 3.68 -10.93 11.61
C ARG A 70 2.55 -10.86 10.62
N MET A 71 1.37 -10.56 11.13
CA MET A 71 0.17 -10.26 10.35
C MET A 71 -0.34 -8.90 10.78
N TRP A 72 -0.71 -8.08 9.79
CA TRP A 72 -1.26 -6.76 10.02
C TRP A 72 -2.15 -6.39 8.84
N SER A 73 -3.10 -5.52 9.13
CA SER A 73 -3.95 -4.85 8.15
C SER A 73 -3.69 -3.35 8.23
N GLY A 74 -4.01 -2.64 7.15
CA GLY A 74 -3.91 -1.20 7.08
C GLY A 74 -5.08 -0.65 6.26
N LEU A 75 -5.60 0.50 6.69
CA LEU A 75 -6.68 1.18 5.98
C LEU A 75 -6.08 2.04 4.88
N ARG A 76 -6.53 1.85 3.63
CA ARG A 76 -6.10 2.67 2.50
C ARG A 76 -7.09 3.83 2.34
N PRO A 77 -6.66 5.10 2.48
CA PRO A 77 -7.55 6.22 2.23
C PRO A 77 -7.87 6.25 0.74
N PHE A 78 -9.16 6.29 0.39
CA PHE A 78 -9.62 6.37 -1.00
C PHE A 78 -10.75 7.39 -1.12
N CYS A 79 -10.92 7.93 -2.33
CA CYS A 79 -12.05 8.76 -2.71
C CYS A 79 -13.00 7.96 -3.60
N GLU A 80 -14.28 8.32 -3.60
CA GLU A 80 -15.34 7.58 -4.31
C GLU A 80 -15.11 7.51 -5.83
N ASP A 81 -14.50 8.54 -6.41
CA ASP A 81 -14.11 8.62 -7.81
C ASP A 81 -12.79 7.89 -8.14
N GLY A 82 -12.11 7.34 -7.13
CA GLY A 82 -10.83 6.64 -7.27
C GLY A 82 -9.62 7.55 -7.51
N LEU A 83 -9.78 8.88 -7.49
CA LEU A 83 -8.70 9.84 -7.68
C LEU A 83 -8.26 10.43 -6.32
N PRO A 84 -6.97 10.76 -6.14
CA PRO A 84 -6.55 11.46 -4.94
C PRO A 84 -7.15 12.88 -4.92
N ALA A 85 -7.70 13.28 -3.78
CA ALA A 85 -8.10 14.67 -3.55
C ALA A 85 -6.86 15.51 -3.23
N ILE A 86 -6.42 16.34 -4.18
CA ILE A 86 -5.27 17.22 -4.07
C ILE A 86 -5.68 18.63 -4.52
N GLY A 87 -5.62 19.62 -3.64
CA GLY A 87 -5.99 20.99 -4.00
C GLY A 87 -6.50 21.86 -2.85
N GLY A 88 -6.93 23.07 -3.18
CA GLY A 88 -7.68 23.93 -2.25
C GLY A 88 -9.08 23.36 -1.97
N LEU A 89 -9.56 23.53 -0.73
CA LEU A 89 -10.90 23.09 -0.34
C LEU A 89 -11.95 24.14 -0.79
N PRO A 90 -12.96 23.77 -1.59
CA PRO A 90 -13.98 24.72 -2.03
C PRO A 90 -14.67 25.44 -0.85
N GLY A 91 -14.77 26.77 -0.96
CA GLY A 91 -15.36 27.62 0.09
C GLY A 91 -14.39 28.06 1.20
N TRP A 92 -13.11 27.69 1.11
CA TRP A 92 -12.07 28.08 2.07
C TRP A 92 -10.86 28.67 1.34
N GLU A 93 -10.37 29.82 1.79
CA GLU A 93 -9.24 30.51 1.13
C GLU A 93 -7.87 29.99 1.55
N ASN A 94 -7.77 29.30 2.69
CA ASN A 94 -6.51 28.91 3.33
C ASN A 94 -6.49 27.45 3.78
N VAL A 95 -7.29 26.59 3.16
CA VAL A 95 -7.35 25.16 3.44
C VAL A 95 -7.04 24.36 2.18
N SER A 96 -6.11 23.42 2.29
CA SER A 96 -5.78 22.47 1.22
C SER A 96 -5.92 21.03 1.69
N VAL A 97 -6.22 20.13 0.76
CA VAL A 97 -6.37 18.69 0.98
C VAL A 97 -5.33 17.95 0.14
N ALA A 98 -4.76 16.90 0.72
CA ALA A 98 -3.88 15.94 0.05
C ALA A 98 -4.14 14.55 0.62
N ALA A 99 -5.14 13.85 0.08
CA ALA A 99 -5.61 12.58 0.60
C ALA A 99 -6.15 11.66 -0.51
N GLY A 100 -6.54 10.43 -0.14
CA GLY A 100 -7.25 9.53 -1.05
C GLY A 100 -6.38 8.74 -2.02
N HIS A 101 -5.06 8.73 -1.86
CA HIS A 101 -4.11 8.08 -2.79
C HIS A 101 -4.18 6.55 -2.88
N PHE A 102 -5.02 5.89 -2.09
CA PHE A 102 -5.19 4.44 -2.06
C PHE A 102 -3.86 3.66 -2.01
N THR A 103 -3.53 2.89 -3.04
CA THR A 103 -2.28 2.10 -3.15
C THR A 103 -1.07 2.92 -3.59
N MET A 104 -1.28 4.15 -4.04
CA MET A 104 -0.26 5.01 -4.63
C MET A 104 0.28 6.06 -3.67
N GLY A 105 -0.11 6.05 -2.38
CA GLY A 105 0.28 7.08 -1.42
C GLY A 105 1.80 7.27 -1.28
N ILE A 106 2.57 6.18 -1.23
CA ILE A 106 4.04 6.28 -1.13
C ILE A 106 4.63 6.82 -2.43
N THR A 107 4.30 6.19 -3.56
CA THR A 107 4.82 6.52 -4.89
C THR A 107 4.45 7.95 -5.32
N GLY A 108 3.22 8.38 -5.03
CA GLY A 108 2.69 9.69 -5.38
C GLY A 108 3.00 10.79 -4.35
N SER A 109 3.60 10.46 -3.20
CA SER A 109 3.90 11.45 -2.17
C SER A 109 4.81 12.60 -2.65
N PRO A 110 5.85 12.40 -3.48
CA PRO A 110 6.74 13.50 -3.88
C PRO A 110 6.03 14.53 -4.76
N ILE A 111 5.25 14.08 -5.74
CA ILE A 111 4.50 14.99 -6.63
C ILE A 111 3.36 15.69 -5.87
N THR A 112 2.68 14.98 -4.97
CA THR A 112 1.65 15.58 -4.12
C THR A 112 2.24 16.68 -3.24
N ALA A 113 3.41 16.45 -2.64
CA ALA A 113 4.09 17.46 -1.83
C ALA A 113 4.49 18.69 -2.66
N LYS A 114 4.99 18.48 -3.89
CA LYS A 114 5.31 19.58 -4.82
C LYS A 114 4.07 20.42 -5.12
N ILE A 115 2.96 19.79 -5.51
CA ILE A 115 1.69 20.46 -5.84
C ILE A 115 1.19 21.29 -4.65
N ILE A 116 1.17 20.70 -3.45
CA ILE A 116 0.71 21.41 -2.24
C ILE A 116 1.63 22.57 -1.87
N LYS A 117 2.95 22.42 -2.02
CA LYS A 117 3.89 23.53 -1.83
C LYS A 117 3.59 24.69 -2.77
N GLU A 118 3.33 24.40 -4.05
CA GLU A 118 3.05 25.44 -5.06
C GLU A 118 1.72 26.13 -4.77
N LEU A 119 0.67 25.37 -4.44
CA LEU A 119 -0.60 25.94 -3.99
C LEU A 119 -0.47 26.87 -2.78
N ILE A 120 0.32 26.48 -1.77
CA ILE A 120 0.48 27.27 -0.54
C ILE A 120 1.31 28.53 -0.78
N VAL A 121 2.41 28.44 -1.54
CA VAL A 121 3.37 29.54 -1.71
C VAL A 121 2.96 30.47 -2.85
N ASP A 122 2.50 29.88 -3.95
CA ASP A 122 2.31 30.55 -5.23
C ASP A 122 0.80 30.75 -5.56
N GLY A 123 -0.10 30.12 -4.81
CA GLY A 123 -1.57 30.20 -5.00
C GLY A 123 -2.10 29.37 -6.16
N HIS A 124 -1.22 28.73 -6.93
CA HIS A 124 -1.54 27.86 -8.06
C HIS A 124 -0.44 26.79 -8.19
N TRP A 125 -0.71 25.73 -8.96
CA TRP A 125 0.31 24.75 -9.35
C TRP A 125 0.25 24.56 -10.87
N ASP A 126 1.39 24.21 -11.46
CA ASP A 126 1.49 24.02 -12.91
C ASP A 126 0.97 22.65 -13.33
N GLN A 127 -0.06 22.63 -14.18
CA GLN A 127 -0.71 21.39 -14.66
C GLN A 127 -0.11 20.87 -15.97
N SER A 128 0.95 21.51 -16.48
CA SER A 128 1.59 21.15 -17.76
C SER A 128 2.58 19.98 -17.69
#